data_AF-A0A229SRG9-F1
#
_entry.id   AF-A0A229SRG9-F1
#
_cell.length_a   1.000
_cell.length_b   1.000
_cell.length_c   1.000
_cell.angle_alpha   90.00
_cell.angle_beta   90.00
_cell.angle_gamma   90.00
#
_symmetry.space_group_name_H-M   'P 1'
#
loop_
_entity.id
_entity.type
_entity.pdbx_description
1 polymer ?
#
loop_
_entity_poly.entity_id
_entity_poly.type
_entity_poly.pdbx_seq_one_letter_code
_entity_poly.pdbx_strand_id
1 'polypeptide(L)'
;MVGYKVITSAVRAEGTKWRGFADTVGRVNPVVRNATLGPMAFFVGDPLTLATESFNASLLSDTYESLRSYVETALDGAVVEFDQIDDALQKTAQLYDLAEEVTEIDLKTIYGTAPR
;
A
#
# COMPACT_ATOMS: atom_id res chain seq x y z
N MET A 1 -29.32 9.79 13.13
CA MET A 1 -29.41 10.10 11.68
C MET A 1 -28.87 8.93 10.86
N VAL A 2 -29.47 8.55 9.72
CA VAL A 2 -29.08 7.33 8.96
C VAL A 2 -27.93 7.59 7.97
N GLY A 3 -27.73 8.83 7.51
CA GLY A 3 -26.77 9.17 6.46
C GLY A 3 -25.30 9.04 6.85
N TYR A 4 -24.91 9.47 8.06
CA TYR A 4 -23.49 9.47 8.46
C TYR A 4 -22.91 8.07 8.61
N LYS A 5 -23.70 7.10 9.12
CA LYS A 5 -23.26 5.70 9.26
C LYS A 5 -22.97 5.05 7.90
N VAL A 6 -23.65 5.48 6.84
CA VAL A 6 -23.35 5.03 5.47
C VAL A 6 -21.99 5.56 5.02
N ILE A 7 -21.66 6.80 5.37
CA ILE A 7 -20.35 7.40 5.05
C ILE A 7 -19.25 6.72 5.88
N THR A 8 -19.40 6.57 7.19
CA THR A 8 -18.36 5.95 8.03
C THR A 8 -18.18 4.47 7.73
N SER A 9 -19.23 3.74 7.32
CA SER A 9 -19.08 2.38 6.79
C SER A 9 -18.36 2.32 5.44
N ALA A 10 -18.64 3.25 4.52
CA ALA A 10 -17.91 3.34 3.26
C ALA A 10 -16.42 3.66 3.47
N VAL A 11 -16.10 4.56 4.41
CA VAL A 11 -14.71 4.90 4.78
C VAL A 11 -13.97 3.68 5.35
N ARG A 12 -14.62 2.89 6.20
CA ARG A 12 -14.04 1.62 6.73
C ARG A 12 -13.85 0.57 5.64
N ALA A 13 -14.81 0.47 4.71
CA ALA A 13 -14.71 -0.44 3.58
C ALA A 13 -13.55 -0.06 2.65
N GLU A 14 -13.32 1.24 2.45
CA GLU A 14 -12.18 1.75 1.69
C GLU A 14 -10.86 1.42 2.40
N GLY A 15 -10.76 1.66 3.72
CA GLY A 15 -9.57 1.27 4.50
C GLY A 15 -9.21 -0.21 4.35
N THR A 16 -10.23 -1.08 4.38
CA THR A 16 -10.03 -2.53 4.20
C THR A 16 -9.39 -2.88 2.84
N LYS A 17 -9.65 -2.09 1.79
CA LYS A 17 -9.00 -2.29 0.48
C LYS A 17 -7.51 -1.99 0.55
N TRP A 18 -7.12 -0.91 1.23
CA TRP A 18 -5.73 -0.53 1.41
C TRP A 18 -4.95 -1.61 2.18
N ARG A 19 -5.54 -2.16 3.24
CA ARG A 19 -4.98 -3.35 3.91
C ARG A 19 -4.82 -4.53 2.95
N GLY A 20 -5.81 -4.80 2.10
CA GLY A 20 -5.72 -5.85 1.08
C GLY A 20 -4.60 -5.62 0.06
N PHE A 21 -4.31 -4.37 -0.29
CA PHE A 21 -3.14 -4.02 -1.10
C PHE A 21 -1.84 -4.24 -0.34
N ALA A 22 -1.75 -3.84 0.94
CA ALA A 22 -0.61 -4.11 1.79
C ALA A 22 -0.29 -5.62 1.87
N ASP A 23 -1.32 -6.46 2.07
CA ASP A 23 -1.19 -7.92 2.10
C ASP A 23 -0.71 -8.49 0.76
N THR A 24 -1.15 -7.90 -0.35
CA THR A 24 -0.76 -8.35 -1.69
C THR A 24 0.68 -7.97 -1.98
N VAL A 25 1.07 -6.74 -1.68
CA VAL A 25 2.45 -6.27 -1.80
C VAL A 25 3.38 -7.08 -0.88
N GLY A 26 2.96 -7.36 0.36
CA GLY A 26 3.73 -8.18 1.30
C GLY A 26 4.00 -9.60 0.80
N ARG A 27 3.13 -10.15 -0.05
CA ARG A 27 3.35 -11.45 -0.72
C ARG A 27 4.26 -11.36 -1.95
N VAL A 28 4.22 -10.24 -2.69
CA VAL A 28 5.01 -10.05 -3.92
C VAL A 28 6.44 -9.61 -3.62
N ASN A 29 6.63 -8.78 -2.60
CA ASN A 29 7.93 -8.24 -2.20
C ASN A 29 9.03 -9.32 -2.01
N PRO A 30 8.81 -10.42 -1.26
CA PRO A 30 9.83 -11.47 -1.15
C PRO A 30 10.16 -12.15 -2.49
N VAL A 31 9.23 -12.17 -3.45
CA VAL A 31 9.50 -12.70 -4.80
C VAL A 31 10.44 -11.76 -5.55
N VAL A 32 10.20 -10.44 -5.50
CA VAL A 32 11.06 -9.42 -6.11
C VAL A 32 12.44 -9.38 -5.44
N ARG A 33 12.49 -9.51 -4.10
CA ARG A 33 13.74 -9.59 -3.35
C ARG A 33 14.63 -10.75 -3.81
N ASN A 34 14.01 -11.90 -4.10
CA ASN A 34 14.73 -13.10 -4.51
C ASN A 34 14.94 -13.23 -6.02
N ALA A 35 14.42 -12.31 -6.83
CA ALA A 35 14.57 -12.31 -8.28
C ALA A 35 15.93 -11.74 -8.72
N THR A 36 17.03 -12.27 -8.19
CA THR A 36 18.38 -11.84 -8.56
C THR A 36 18.88 -12.64 -9.78
N LEU A 37 19.59 -11.97 -10.68
CA LEU A 37 20.18 -12.58 -11.86
C LEU A 37 21.66 -12.24 -11.90
N GLY A 38 22.51 -13.26 -12.07
CA GLY A 38 23.95 -13.06 -12.23
C GLY A 38 24.33 -12.66 -13.67
N PRO A 39 25.55 -12.16 -13.90
CA PRO A 39 25.99 -11.68 -15.21
C PRO A 39 25.84 -12.70 -16.36
N MET A 40 25.98 -13.99 -16.07
CA MET A 40 25.82 -15.05 -17.07
C MET A 40 24.39 -15.16 -17.63
N ALA A 41 23.37 -14.66 -16.92
CA ALA A 41 22.01 -14.60 -17.44
C ALA A 41 21.83 -13.56 -18.57
N PHE A 42 22.77 -12.61 -18.68
CA PHE A 42 22.78 -11.53 -19.66
C PHE A 42 23.81 -11.74 -20.77
N PHE A 43 24.57 -12.84 -20.72
CA PHE A 43 25.58 -13.16 -21.71
C PHE A 43 24.93 -13.76 -22.96
N VAL A 44 25.14 -13.11 -24.10
CA VAL A 44 24.88 -13.66 -25.43
C VAL A 44 26.24 -14.15 -25.94
N GLY A 45 26.35 -15.41 -26.35
CA GLY A 45 27.64 -15.99 -26.71
C GLY A 45 28.00 -15.79 -28.18
N ASP A 46 28.80 -14.76 -28.48
CA ASP A 46 29.50 -14.61 -29.75
C ASP A 46 31.03 -14.69 -29.53
N PRO A 47 31.69 -15.73 -30.06
CA PRO A 47 33.14 -15.91 -29.97
C PRO A 47 33.98 -14.73 -30.48
N LEU A 48 33.44 -13.92 -31.40
CA LEU A 48 34.14 -12.76 -31.99
C LEU A 48 34.11 -11.53 -31.08
N THR A 49 33.18 -11.46 -30.13
CA THR A 49 32.96 -10.31 -29.25
C THR A 49 33.04 -10.65 -27.76
N LEU A 50 33.62 -11.80 -27.41
CA LEU A 50 33.64 -12.37 -26.06
C LEU A 50 34.07 -11.37 -24.94
N ALA A 51 35.06 -10.53 -25.21
CA ALA A 51 35.53 -9.51 -24.27
C ALA A 51 34.54 -8.33 -24.11
N THR A 52 33.87 -7.95 -25.21
CA THR A 52 32.88 -6.88 -25.22
C THR A 52 31.54 -7.35 -24.64
N GLU A 53 31.16 -8.60 -24.91
CA GLU A 53 29.92 -9.21 -24.41
C GLU A 53 29.97 -9.51 -22.91
N SER A 54 31.12 -9.93 -22.37
CA SER A 54 31.28 -10.09 -20.92
C SER A 54 31.14 -8.76 -20.18
N PHE A 55 31.70 -7.67 -20.72
CA PHE A 55 31.51 -6.32 -20.18
C PHE A 55 30.04 -5.86 -20.27
N ASN A 56 29.40 -6.04 -21.43
CA ASN A 56 27.99 -5.70 -21.62
C ASN A 56 27.07 -6.51 -20.71
N ALA A 57 27.36 -7.80 -20.49
CA ALA A 57 26.59 -8.66 -19.59
C ALA A 57 26.72 -8.22 -18.13
N SER A 58 27.92 -7.80 -17.69
CA SER A 58 28.11 -7.22 -16.36
C SER A 58 27.29 -5.93 -16.19
N LEU A 59 27.38 -5.02 -17.17
CA LEU A 59 26.62 -3.77 -17.15
C LEU A 59 25.11 -4.03 -17.09
N LEU A 60 24.60 -4.96 -17.90
CA LEU A 60 23.18 -5.33 -17.90
C LEU A 60 22.76 -5.95 -16.55
N SER A 61 23.60 -6.81 -15.96
CA SER A 61 23.38 -7.38 -14.63
C SER A 61 23.26 -6.29 -13.56
N ASP A 62 24.15 -5.30 -13.57
CA ASP A 62 24.13 -4.20 -12.60
C ASP A 62 22.90 -3.30 -12.78
N THR A 63 22.50 -3.03 -14.03
CA THR A 63 21.28 -2.25 -14.31
C THR A 63 20.02 -3.00 -13.89
N TYR A 64 19.95 -4.31 -14.12
CA TYR A 64 18.86 -5.16 -13.65
C TYR A 64 18.77 -5.15 -12.13
N GLU A 65 19.91 -5.32 -11.44
CA GLU A 65 19.94 -5.32 -9.98
C GLU A 65 19.51 -3.96 -9.40
N SER A 66 19.93 -2.86 -10.05
CA SER A 66 19.49 -1.51 -9.69
C SER A 66 17.98 -1.34 -9.83
N LEU A 67 17.39 -1.85 -10.92
CA LEU A 67 15.94 -1.83 -11.13
C LEU A 67 15.21 -2.71 -10.10
N ARG A 68 15.70 -3.93 -9.86
CA ARG A 68 15.15 -4.87 -8.88
C ARG A 68 15.13 -4.25 -7.49
N SER A 69 16.25 -3.66 -7.07
CA SER A 69 16.39 -2.97 -5.79
C SER A 69 15.48 -1.74 -5.67
N TYR A 70 15.32 -0.97 -6.75
CA TYR A 70 14.37 0.14 -6.78
C TYR A 70 12.93 -0.35 -6.57
N VAL A 71 12.52 -1.41 -7.29
CA VAL A 71 11.17 -1.99 -7.13
C VAL A 71 10.99 -2.56 -5.72
N GLU A 72 11.98 -3.27 -5.18
CA GLU A 72 11.96 -3.77 -3.80
C GLU A 72 11.73 -2.62 -2.79
N THR A 73 12.47 -1.52 -2.92
CA THR A 73 12.33 -0.36 -2.04
C THR A 73 10.94 0.28 -2.13
N ALA A 74 10.40 0.39 -3.35
CA ALA A 74 9.05 0.90 -3.57
C ALA A 74 7.99 -0.02 -2.94
N LEU A 75 8.16 -1.35 -3.02
CA LEU A 75 7.26 -2.31 -2.39
C LEU A 75 7.36 -2.30 -0.87
N ASP A 76 8.57 -2.17 -0.30
CA ASP A 76 8.78 -2.01 1.14
C ASP A 76 8.03 -0.77 1.66
N GLY A 77 8.13 0.36 0.96
CA GLY A 77 7.37 1.57 1.28
C GLY A 77 5.86 1.36 1.16
N ALA A 78 5.39 0.73 0.08
CA ALA A 78 3.98 0.50 -0.16
C ALA A 78 3.31 -0.37 0.92
N VAL A 79 3.98 -1.39 1.45
CA VAL A 79 3.43 -2.19 2.57
C VAL A 79 3.11 -1.30 3.78
N VAL A 80 4.04 -0.41 4.13
CA VAL A 80 3.92 0.47 5.28
C VAL A 80 2.86 1.55 5.03
N GLU A 81 2.93 2.22 3.88
CA GLU A 81 2.03 3.33 3.56
C GLU A 81 0.59 2.89 3.40
N PHE A 82 0.34 1.71 2.80
CA PHE A 82 -1.01 1.20 2.66
C PHE A 82 -1.66 0.83 4.00
N ASP A 83 -0.89 0.27 4.93
CA ASP A 83 -1.39 0.02 6.29
C ASP A 83 -1.70 1.34 7.01
N GLN A 84 -0.83 2.35 6.87
CA GLN A 84 -1.07 3.69 7.44
C GLN A 84 -2.33 4.36 6.87
N ILE A 85 -2.64 4.18 5.58
CA ILE A 85 -3.86 4.72 4.97
C ILE A 85 -5.11 4.06 5.57
N ASP A 86 -5.13 2.73 5.73
CA ASP A 86 -6.24 2.06 6.41
C ASP A 86 -6.40 2.58 7.84
N ASP A 87 -5.30 2.64 8.58
CA ASP A 87 -5.28 3.13 9.96
C ASP A 87 -5.85 4.55 10.09
N ALA A 88 -5.49 5.43 9.16
CA ALA A 88 -6.02 6.79 9.09
C ALA A 88 -7.53 6.78 8.81
N LEU A 89 -8.00 6.00 7.84
CA LEU A 89 -9.42 5.91 7.48
C LEU A 89 -10.27 5.33 8.63
N GLN A 90 -9.77 4.31 9.33
CA GLN A 90 -10.44 3.75 10.51
C GLN A 90 -10.58 4.80 11.62
N LYS A 91 -9.51 5.54 11.92
CA LYS A 91 -9.53 6.63 12.91
C LYS A 91 -10.49 7.75 12.50
N THR A 92 -10.48 8.15 11.24
CA THR A 92 -11.42 9.16 10.72
C THR A 92 -12.88 8.70 10.88
N ALA A 93 -13.20 7.45 10.50
CA ALA A 93 -14.55 6.92 10.68
C ALA A 93 -15.00 6.87 12.15
N GLN A 94 -14.10 6.51 13.07
CA GLN A 94 -14.37 6.52 14.51
C GLN A 94 -14.64 7.94 15.04
N LEU A 95 -13.84 8.92 14.63
CA LEU A 95 -14.02 10.32 15.03
C LEU A 95 -15.36 10.89 14.55
N TYR A 96 -15.76 10.57 13.31
CA TYR A 96 -17.06 10.97 12.79
C TYR A 96 -18.23 10.33 13.55
N ASP A 97 -18.15 9.04 13.87
CA ASP A 97 -19.20 8.37 14.64
C ASP A 97 -19.34 8.98 16.05
N LEU A 98 -18.22 9.30 16.70
CA LEU A 98 -18.22 9.92 18.03
C LEU A 98 -18.77 11.34 18.01
N ALA A 99 -18.40 12.16 17.02
CA ALA A 99 -18.90 13.53 16.89
C ALA A 99 -20.43 13.56 16.68
N GLU A 100 -20.95 12.62 15.90
CA GLU A 100 -22.37 12.53 15.64
C GLU A 100 -23.15 11.96 16.84
N GLU A 101 -22.57 11.04 17.61
CA GLU A 101 -23.16 10.56 18.86
C GLU A 101 -23.32 11.70 19.87
N VAL A 102 -22.30 12.55 20.04
CA VAL A 102 -22.37 13.75 20.88
C VAL A 102 -23.47 14.70 20.38
N THR A 103 -23.50 14.94 19.07
CA THR A 103 -24.53 15.80 18.45
C THR A 103 -25.94 15.26 18.67
N GLU A 104 -26.13 13.94 18.59
CA GLU A 104 -27.42 13.30 18.84
C GLU A 104 -27.85 13.41 20.32
N ILE A 105 -26.91 13.30 21.26
CA ILE A 105 -27.16 13.51 22.70
C ILE A 105 -27.58 14.95 22.97
N ASP A 106 -26.88 15.93 22.39
CA ASP A 106 -27.21 17.36 22.55
C ASP A 106 -28.59 17.68 21.97
N LEU A 107 -28.89 17.20 20.77
CA LEU A 107 -30.21 17.39 20.15
C LEU A 107 -31.34 16.76 20.97
N LYS A 108 -31.15 15.55 21.53
CA LYS A 108 -32.13 14.93 22.43
C LYS A 108 -32.30 15.70 23.74
N THR A 109 -31.23 16.29 24.26
CA THR A 109 -31.29 17.08 25.50
C THR A 109 -32.05 18.39 25.28
N ILE A 110 -31.79 19.07 24.15
CA ILE A 110 -32.40 20.35 23.78
C ILE A 110 -33.87 20.19 23.34
N TYR A 111 -34.19 19.18 22.54
CA TYR A 111 -35.53 19.01 21.94
C TYR A 111 -36.38 17.91 22.58
N GLY A 112 -35.79 17.00 23.37
CA GLY A 112 -36.49 15.88 24.01
C GLY A 112 -37.19 16.26 25.33
N THR A 113 -36.96 17.46 25.86
CA THR A 113 -37.58 17.99 27.09
C THR A 113 -38.70 18.99 26.83
N ALA A 114 -39.30 19.02 25.63
CA ALA A 114 -40.52 19.78 25.39
C ALA A 114 -41.76 18.96 25.85
N PRO A 115 -42.40 19.28 27.00
CA PRO A 115 -43.67 18.66 27.36
C PRO A 115 -44.75 19.06 26.35
N ARG A 116 -45.48 18.07 25.85
CA ARG A 116 -46.85 18.28 25.34
C ARG A 116 -47.83 18.25 26.49
#